data_AF-A0A957WPQ4-F1
#
_entry.id   AF-A0A957WPQ4-F1
#
_cell.length_a   1.000
_cell.length_b   1.000
_cell.length_c   1.000
_cell.angle_alpha   90.00
_cell.angle_beta   90.00
_cell.angle_gamma   90.00
#
_symmetry.space_group_name_H-M   'P 1'
#
loop_
_entity.id
_entity.type
_entity.pdbx_description
1 polymer ?
#
loop_
_entity_poly.entity_id
_entity_poly.type
_entity_poly.pdbx_seq_one_letter_code
_entity_poly.pdbx_strand_id
1 'polypeptide(L)'
;MDLNAFSPSYRDIAVIISELVLIIIIFVVVNYIAGFVFNKISTFSFFKKYESALNLVKRNLKGLILLLCLVLAIASITFNVYLIFQGTDIFEYSLALLNAVPLSFWVNLGLSLVEIVVLFFVARFIIAKLKPLLFKWQEQAKAYEQINANNESIELFFSTLKNISETSIWLLFLTTSMWLLPVPATVADLFFIILKVYLIIALGRLLAMAVTVIVTTIDELAQRYTQPTNLAEFYDRLRSLIPLFKRSLEYIIYVTMASLAISQVSFIASFAHYGPIAIQIIGIIFLSRVLIEVINLLADKILLKRDKNLSDIQWQQRLTLTPLAKSLGKYAIYFGAFLLILRTLDINTTPILAAIGGIGLIVGLGAQPVISDLVSG
;
A
#
# COMPACT_ATOMS: atom_id res chain seq x y z
N MET A 1 -12.07 -58.54 39.08
CA MET A 1 -11.26 -57.32 39.30
C MET A 1 -9.83 -57.81 39.42
N ASP A 2 -9.18 -58.04 38.27
CA ASP A 2 -7.82 -58.57 38.21
C ASP A 2 -6.86 -57.43 37.89
N LEU A 3 -6.19 -56.93 38.94
CA LEU A 3 -5.15 -55.90 38.86
C LEU A 3 -3.83 -56.43 38.27
N ASN A 4 -3.79 -57.69 37.79
CA ASN A 4 -2.62 -58.34 37.22
C ASN A 4 -2.58 -58.36 35.68
N ALA A 5 -3.57 -57.78 34.99
CA ALA A 5 -3.55 -57.59 33.53
C ALA A 5 -3.05 -56.20 33.10
N PHE A 6 -2.46 -55.44 34.02
CA PHE A 6 -2.17 -54.01 33.90
C PHE A 6 -0.68 -53.72 33.63
N SER A 7 0.00 -54.50 32.79
CA SER A 7 1.29 -54.08 32.25
C SER A 7 1.09 -53.61 30.81
N PRO A 8 1.14 -52.29 30.52
CA PRO A 8 1.16 -51.81 29.14
C PRO A 8 2.28 -52.55 28.40
N SER A 9 1.96 -53.10 27.23
CA SER A 9 2.95 -53.82 26.45
C SER A 9 4.07 -52.85 26.08
N TYR A 10 5.31 -53.33 25.97
CA TYR A 10 6.44 -52.51 25.52
C TYR A 10 6.12 -51.81 24.17
N ARG A 11 5.26 -52.43 23.35
CA ARG A 11 4.75 -51.88 22.09
C ARG A 11 3.82 -50.67 22.29
N ASP A 12 2.94 -50.68 23.30
CA ASP A 12 2.02 -49.58 23.61
C ASP A 12 2.77 -48.33 24.06
N ILE A 13 3.77 -48.53 24.93
CA ILE A 13 4.66 -47.46 25.39
C ILE A 13 5.43 -46.86 24.21
N ALA A 14 5.93 -47.69 23.30
CA ALA A 14 6.66 -47.23 22.11
C ALA A 14 5.77 -46.40 21.16
N VAL A 15 4.50 -46.77 20.99
CA VAL A 15 3.54 -46.02 20.16
C VAL A 15 3.24 -44.66 20.78
N ILE A 16 2.93 -44.60 22.07
CA ILE A 16 2.68 -43.33 22.78
C ILE A 16 3.90 -42.41 22.68
N ILE A 17 5.12 -42.95 22.85
CA ILE A 17 6.35 -42.18 22.69
C ILE A 17 6.48 -41.67 21.24
N SER A 18 6.20 -42.50 20.23
CA SER A 18 6.29 -42.10 18.83
C SER A 18 5.29 -41.00 18.45
N GLU A 19 4.05 -41.07 18.95
CA GLU A 19 3.02 -40.04 18.74
C GLU A 19 3.41 -38.72 19.40
N LEU A 20 3.92 -38.76 20.63
CA LEU A 20 4.41 -37.58 21.33
C LEU A 20 5.62 -36.96 20.61
N VAL A 21 6.55 -37.78 20.12
CA VAL A 21 7.70 -37.30 19.32
C VAL A 21 7.22 -36.63 18.03
N LEU A 22 6.21 -37.19 17.35
CA LEU A 22 5.66 -36.61 16.13
C LEU A 22 4.96 -35.27 16.39
N ILE A 23 4.17 -35.16 17.47
CA ILE A 23 3.57 -33.90 17.92
C ILE A 23 4.67 -32.86 18.20
N ILE A 24 5.74 -33.25 18.91
CA ILE A 24 6.88 -32.37 19.20
C ILE A 24 7.59 -31.94 17.92
N ILE A 25 7.79 -32.82 16.94
CA ILE A 25 8.43 -32.49 15.66
C ILE A 25 7.59 -31.49 14.87
N ILE A 26 6.28 -31.74 14.69
CA ILE A 26 5.36 -30.81 14.02
C ILE A 26 5.43 -29.45 14.70
N PHE A 27 5.43 -29.46 16.02
CA PHE A 27 5.45 -28.27 16.83
C PHE A 27 6.75 -27.45 16.69
N VAL A 28 7.90 -28.13 16.69
CA VAL A 28 9.21 -27.52 16.46
C VAL A 28 9.27 -26.91 15.05
N VAL A 29 8.74 -27.60 14.04
CA VAL A 29 8.67 -27.10 12.66
C VAL A 29 7.79 -25.85 12.59
N VAL A 30 6.59 -25.87 13.17
CA VAL A 30 5.69 -24.70 13.22
C VAL A 30 6.36 -23.52 13.93
N ASN A 31 7.01 -23.76 15.06
CA ASN A 31 7.72 -22.71 15.81
C ASN A 31 8.92 -22.15 15.02
N TYR A 32 9.63 -23.01 14.29
CA TYR A 32 10.73 -22.59 13.42
C TYR A 32 10.22 -21.71 12.27
N ILE A 33 9.16 -22.12 11.58
CA ILE A 33 8.53 -21.36 10.50
C ILE A 33 8.02 -20.01 11.03
N ALA A 34 7.31 -20.00 12.17
CA ALA A 34 6.84 -18.77 12.80
C ALA A 34 8.00 -17.83 13.14
N GLY A 35 9.10 -18.36 13.68
CA GLY A 35 10.32 -17.61 13.98
C GLY A 35 10.99 -17.04 12.74
N PHE A 36 11.08 -17.82 11.65
CA PHE A 36 11.64 -17.40 10.36
C PHE A 36 10.83 -16.24 9.75
N VAL A 37 9.51 -16.37 9.73
CA VAL A 37 8.59 -15.31 9.25
C VAL A 37 8.77 -14.04 10.09
N PHE A 38 8.80 -14.16 11.42
CA PHE A 38 8.93 -13.01 12.31
C PHE A 38 10.26 -12.26 12.13
N ASN A 39 11.37 -13.00 11.99
CA ASN A 39 12.68 -12.40 11.76
C ASN A 39 12.75 -11.69 10.40
N LYS A 40 12.06 -12.22 9.38
CA LYS A 40 12.00 -11.58 8.07
C LYS A 40 11.15 -10.30 8.11
N ILE A 41 10.05 -10.30 8.86
CA ILE A 41 9.19 -9.12 9.08
C ILE A 41 9.96 -8.01 9.83
N SER A 42 10.74 -8.36 10.86
CA SER A 42 11.53 -7.38 11.63
C SER A 42 12.69 -6.74 10.84
N THR A 43 13.05 -7.31 9.69
CA THR A 43 14.12 -6.76 8.83
C THR A 43 13.63 -5.57 7.98
N PHE A 44 12.32 -5.41 7.81
CA PHE A 44 11.75 -4.28 7.06
C PHE A 44 11.85 -2.97 7.86
N SER A 45 12.38 -1.90 7.21
CA SER A 45 12.62 -0.60 7.88
C SER A 45 11.38 0.03 8.50
N PHE A 46 10.20 -0.25 7.95
CA PHE A 46 8.91 0.20 8.47
C PHE A 46 8.60 -0.35 9.87
N PHE A 47 9.03 -1.58 10.15
CA PHE A 47 8.73 -2.29 11.39
C PHE A 47 9.76 -2.06 12.50
N LYS A 48 10.91 -1.43 12.22
CA LYS A 48 11.87 -1.01 13.25
C LYS A 48 11.25 -0.11 14.32
N LYS A 49 10.31 0.76 13.95
CA LYS A 49 9.58 1.63 14.90
C LYS A 49 8.69 0.84 15.87
N TYR A 50 8.32 -0.40 15.52
CA TYR A 50 7.44 -1.28 16.30
C TYR A 50 8.15 -2.53 16.81
N GLU A 51 9.49 -2.54 16.84
CA GLU A 51 10.30 -3.70 17.20
C GLU A 51 9.92 -4.28 18.58
N SER A 52 9.66 -3.41 19.56
CA SER A 52 9.19 -3.82 20.90
C SER A 52 7.82 -4.52 20.86
N ALA A 53 6.86 -4.00 20.08
CA ALA A 53 5.53 -4.59 19.93
C ALA A 53 5.59 -5.93 19.17
N LEU A 54 6.42 -6.00 18.14
CA LEU A 54 6.70 -7.22 17.39
C LEU A 54 7.31 -8.31 18.29
N ASN A 55 8.29 -7.97 19.12
CA ASN A 55 8.87 -8.93 20.07
C ASN A 55 7.85 -9.42 21.10
N LEU A 56 6.92 -8.56 21.53
CA LEU A 56 5.82 -8.92 22.42
C LEU A 56 4.85 -9.91 21.76
N VAL A 57 4.45 -9.64 20.51
CA VAL A 57 3.62 -10.55 19.72
C VAL A 57 4.34 -11.88 19.50
N LYS A 58 5.62 -11.87 19.12
CA LYS A 58 6.44 -13.09 18.94
C LYS A 58 6.49 -13.94 20.21
N ARG A 59 6.66 -13.32 21.38
CA ARG A 59 6.67 -14.00 22.68
C ARG A 59 5.32 -14.62 23.00
N ASN A 60 4.23 -13.87 22.80
CA ASN A 60 2.87 -14.37 23.04
C ASN A 60 2.50 -15.51 22.07
N LEU A 61 2.90 -15.40 20.79
CA LEU A 61 2.73 -16.46 19.80
C LEU A 61 3.49 -17.72 20.22
N LYS A 62 4.75 -17.61 20.61
CA LYS A 62 5.52 -18.75 21.14
C LYS A 62 4.86 -19.37 22.37
N GLY A 63 4.34 -18.56 23.28
CA GLY A 63 3.60 -19.03 24.46
C GLY A 63 2.31 -19.77 24.10
N LEU A 64 1.52 -19.24 23.16
CA LEU A 64 0.30 -19.85 22.65
C LEU A 64 0.57 -21.17 21.93
N ILE A 65 1.57 -21.18 21.05
CA ILE A 65 2.03 -22.39 20.36
C ILE A 65 2.39 -23.39 21.48
N LEU A 66 3.24 -23.04 22.47
CA LEU A 66 3.72 -23.99 23.49
C LEU A 66 2.58 -24.54 24.35
N LEU A 67 1.64 -23.69 24.76
CA LEU A 67 0.43 -24.08 25.48
C LEU A 67 -0.38 -25.09 24.66
N LEU A 68 -0.57 -24.83 23.37
CA LEU A 68 -1.29 -25.72 22.46
C LEU A 68 -0.57 -27.08 22.28
N CYS A 69 0.75 -27.10 22.23
CA CYS A 69 1.53 -28.35 22.26
C CYS A 69 1.28 -29.15 23.54
N LEU A 70 1.30 -28.46 24.67
CA LEU A 70 1.16 -29.07 25.99
C LEU A 70 -0.27 -29.65 26.14
N VAL A 71 -1.29 -28.90 25.71
CA VAL A 71 -2.67 -29.37 25.67
C VAL A 71 -2.84 -30.58 24.74
N LEU A 72 -2.26 -30.55 23.53
CA LEU A 72 -2.33 -31.70 22.61
C LEU A 72 -1.57 -32.92 23.14
N ALA A 73 -0.42 -32.73 23.77
CA ALA A 73 0.35 -33.82 24.38
C ALA A 73 -0.39 -34.44 25.56
N ILE A 74 -0.98 -33.62 26.45
CA ILE A 74 -1.83 -34.10 27.54
C ILE A 74 -3.06 -34.83 26.98
N ALA A 75 -3.75 -34.23 26.00
CA ALA A 75 -4.92 -34.83 25.39
C ALA A 75 -4.60 -36.19 24.74
N SER A 76 -3.48 -36.30 24.02
CA SER A 76 -2.99 -37.55 23.44
C SER A 76 -2.69 -38.60 24.52
N ILE A 77 -2.00 -38.22 25.61
CA ILE A 77 -1.73 -39.14 26.74
C ILE A 77 -3.03 -39.58 27.41
N THR A 78 -3.94 -38.65 27.74
CA THR A 78 -5.21 -38.96 28.40
C THR A 78 -6.09 -39.85 27.52
N PHE A 79 -6.11 -39.61 26.21
CA PHE A 79 -6.86 -40.42 25.26
C PHE A 79 -6.27 -41.83 25.11
N ASN A 80 -4.94 -41.96 25.02
CA ASN A 80 -4.27 -43.25 24.96
C ASN A 80 -4.42 -44.05 26.27
N VAL A 81 -4.38 -43.38 27.43
CA VAL A 81 -4.68 -44.02 28.73
C VAL A 81 -6.13 -44.48 28.79
N TYR A 82 -7.08 -43.69 28.30
CA TYR A 82 -8.50 -44.07 28.23
C TYR A 82 -8.73 -45.29 27.35
N LEU A 83 -8.03 -45.40 26.21
CA LEU A 83 -8.07 -46.58 25.32
C LEU A 83 -7.52 -47.84 26.00
N ILE A 84 -6.47 -47.73 26.82
CA ILE A 84 -5.97 -48.86 27.63
C ILE A 84 -7.04 -49.33 28.63
N PHE A 85 -7.76 -48.39 29.28
CA PHE A 85 -8.83 -48.72 30.22
C PHE A 85 -10.03 -49.42 29.58
N GLN A 86 -10.29 -49.18 28.28
CA GLN A 86 -11.31 -49.92 27.53
C GLN A 86 -10.88 -51.31 27.06
N GLY A 87 -9.60 -51.68 27.26
CA GLY A 87 -9.05 -52.97 26.83
C GLY A 87 -8.75 -53.05 25.32
N THR A 88 -8.72 -51.91 24.62
CA THR A 88 -8.30 -51.83 23.20
C THR A 88 -6.78 -51.74 23.08
N ASP A 89 -6.18 -52.51 22.17
CA ASP A 89 -4.75 -52.45 21.86
C ASP A 89 -4.43 -51.13 21.14
N ILE A 90 -3.53 -50.32 21.70
CA ILE A 90 -3.20 -48.97 21.20
C ILE A 90 -2.53 -49.08 19.84
N PHE A 91 -1.69 -50.10 19.64
CA PHE A 91 -1.01 -50.30 18.37
C PHE A 91 -2.01 -50.61 17.26
N GLU A 92 -2.99 -51.49 17.51
CA GLU A 92 -4.03 -51.78 16.52
C GLU A 92 -4.92 -50.57 16.25
N TYR A 93 -5.24 -49.78 17.28
CA TYR A 93 -6.03 -48.56 17.13
C TYR A 93 -5.29 -47.47 16.33
N SER A 94 -4.03 -47.17 16.67
CA SER A 94 -3.22 -46.18 15.94
C SER A 94 -2.92 -46.64 14.52
N LEU A 95 -2.67 -47.94 14.29
CA LEU A 95 -2.50 -48.51 12.96
C LEU A 95 -3.81 -48.50 12.16
N ALA A 96 -4.96 -48.73 12.81
CA ALA A 96 -6.28 -48.55 12.20
C ALA A 96 -6.56 -47.09 11.83
N LEU A 97 -6.12 -46.13 12.63
CA LEU A 97 -6.22 -44.69 12.34
C LEU A 97 -5.33 -44.28 11.16
N LEU A 98 -4.12 -44.83 11.10
CA LEU A 98 -3.17 -44.60 10.01
C LEU A 98 -3.63 -45.25 8.70
N ASN A 99 -4.26 -46.42 8.79
CA ASN A 99 -4.90 -47.11 7.67
C ASN A 99 -6.29 -46.55 7.30
N ALA A 100 -6.96 -45.85 8.21
CA ALA A 100 -8.19 -45.11 7.94
C ALA A 100 -7.92 -43.90 7.04
N VAL A 101 -6.69 -43.38 7.05
CA VAL A 101 -6.23 -42.40 6.06
C VAL A 101 -5.92 -43.14 4.75
N PRO A 102 -6.63 -42.84 3.66
CA PRO A 102 -6.47 -43.57 2.41
C PRO A 102 -5.04 -43.43 1.87
N LEU A 103 -4.50 -44.48 1.24
CA LEU A 103 -3.16 -44.47 0.62
C LEU A 103 -2.97 -43.29 -0.34
N SER A 104 -4.04 -42.84 -0.99
CA SER A 104 -4.05 -41.66 -1.86
C SER A 104 -3.60 -40.38 -1.14
N PHE A 105 -3.91 -40.20 0.14
CA PHE A 105 -3.45 -39.04 0.91
C PHE A 105 -1.93 -39.04 1.03
N TRP A 106 -1.32 -40.17 1.37
CA TRP A 106 0.13 -40.29 1.52
C TRP A 106 0.87 -40.11 0.20
N VAL A 107 0.35 -40.69 -0.88
CA VAL A 107 0.88 -40.50 -2.23
C VAL A 107 0.78 -39.03 -2.65
N ASN A 108 -0.36 -38.38 -2.41
CA ASN A 108 -0.55 -36.96 -2.72
C ASN A 108 0.40 -36.09 -1.89
N LEU A 109 0.55 -36.33 -0.59
CA LEU A 109 1.48 -35.58 0.26
C LEU A 109 2.92 -35.73 -0.23
N GLY A 110 3.34 -36.95 -0.58
CA GLY A 110 4.66 -37.21 -1.16
C GLY A 110 4.88 -36.46 -2.48
N LEU A 111 3.88 -36.48 -3.38
CA LEU A 111 3.92 -35.75 -4.65
C LEU A 111 4.00 -34.24 -4.43
N SER A 112 3.17 -33.69 -3.54
CA SER A 112 3.18 -32.27 -3.17
C SER A 112 4.54 -31.82 -2.65
N LEU A 113 5.24 -32.65 -1.86
CA LEU A 113 6.58 -32.33 -1.37
C LEU A 113 7.61 -32.24 -2.51
N VAL A 114 7.53 -33.15 -3.49
CA VAL A 114 8.38 -33.10 -4.69
C VAL A 114 8.10 -31.85 -5.50
N GLU A 115 6.83 -31.52 -5.73
CA GLU A 115 6.42 -30.31 -6.45
C GLU A 115 6.89 -29.03 -5.74
N ILE A 116 6.85 -28.96 -4.40
CA ILE A 116 7.40 -27.83 -3.63
C ILE A 116 8.91 -27.68 -3.86
N VAL A 117 9.66 -28.79 -3.87
CA VAL A 117 11.11 -28.76 -4.15
C VAL A 117 11.37 -28.24 -5.56
N VAL A 118 10.60 -28.69 -6.56
CA VAL A 118 10.69 -28.19 -7.93
C VAL A 118 10.38 -26.69 -7.99
N LEU A 119 9.29 -26.23 -7.36
CA LEU A 119 8.90 -24.82 -7.30
C LEU A 119 9.97 -23.95 -6.64
N PHE A 120 10.66 -24.46 -5.63
CA PHE A 120 11.78 -23.75 -4.98
C PHE A 120 12.92 -23.50 -5.97
N PHE A 121 13.32 -24.51 -6.74
CA PHE A 121 14.36 -24.36 -7.76
C PHE A 121 13.92 -23.44 -8.90
N VAL A 122 12.66 -23.52 -9.33
CA VAL A 122 12.08 -22.62 -10.32
C VAL A 122 12.11 -21.16 -9.83
N ALA A 123 11.66 -20.90 -8.61
CA ALA A 123 11.69 -19.56 -8.00
C ALA A 123 13.13 -19.01 -7.96
N ARG A 124 14.10 -19.83 -7.54
CA ARG A 124 15.52 -19.46 -7.53
C ARG A 124 16.06 -19.18 -8.93
N PHE A 125 15.68 -19.98 -9.93
CA PHE A 125 16.07 -19.78 -11.32
C PHE A 125 15.53 -18.47 -11.89
N ILE A 126 14.25 -18.15 -11.63
CA ILE A 126 13.63 -16.88 -12.03
C ILE A 126 14.40 -15.70 -11.42
N ILE A 127 14.67 -15.74 -10.11
CA ILE A 127 15.44 -14.68 -9.43
C ILE A 127 16.83 -14.52 -10.05
N ALA A 128 17.51 -15.63 -10.36
CA ALA A 128 18.83 -15.61 -10.97
C ALA A 128 18.83 -14.98 -12.38
N LYS A 129 17.77 -15.19 -13.18
CA LYS A 129 17.62 -14.59 -14.51
C LYS A 129 17.16 -13.13 -14.47
N LEU A 130 16.38 -12.76 -13.47
CA LEU A 130 15.80 -11.42 -13.34
C LEU A 130 16.85 -10.37 -12.89
N LYS A 131 17.81 -10.78 -12.05
CA LYS A 131 18.92 -9.91 -11.58
C LYS A 131 19.74 -9.26 -12.71
N PRO A 132 20.34 -10.00 -13.66
CA PRO A 132 21.14 -9.41 -14.73
C PRO A 132 20.30 -8.55 -15.69
N LEU A 133 19.04 -8.91 -15.91
CA LEU A 133 18.12 -8.18 -16.77
C LEU A 133 17.76 -6.81 -16.16
N LEU A 134 17.45 -6.75 -14.86
CA LEU A 134 17.23 -5.48 -14.16
C LEU A 134 18.48 -4.58 -14.16
N PHE A 135 19.67 -5.16 -14.00
CA PHE A 135 20.92 -4.40 -14.06
C PHE A 135 21.13 -3.76 -15.44
N LYS A 136 20.89 -4.52 -16.52
CA LYS A 136 20.96 -4.00 -17.89
C LYS A 136 19.97 -2.85 -18.13
N TRP A 137 18.74 -2.98 -17.64
CA TRP A 137 17.74 -1.92 -17.75
C TRP A 137 18.09 -0.67 -16.94
N GLN A 138 18.70 -0.84 -15.77
CA GLN A 138 19.21 0.27 -14.96
C GLN A 138 20.29 1.05 -15.70
N GLU A 139 21.27 0.37 -16.32
CA GLU A 139 22.31 1.03 -17.12
C GLU A 139 21.73 1.75 -18.33
N GLN A 140 20.77 1.14 -19.02
CA GLN A 140 20.08 1.77 -20.15
C GLN A 140 19.33 3.05 -19.74
N ALA A 141 18.65 3.03 -18.59
CA ALA A 141 17.95 4.20 -18.07
C ALA A 141 18.94 5.34 -17.72
N LYS A 142 20.06 5.02 -17.07
CA LYS A 142 21.12 6.01 -16.76
C LYS A 142 21.77 6.58 -18.03
N ALA A 143 21.98 5.76 -19.05
CA ALA A 143 22.61 6.17 -20.31
C ALA A 143 21.73 7.12 -21.15
N TYR A 144 20.40 6.95 -21.09
CA TYR A 144 19.47 7.82 -21.82
C TYR A 144 19.45 9.25 -21.28
N GLU A 145 19.74 9.44 -19.98
CA GLU A 145 19.44 10.71 -19.34
C GLU A 145 20.55 11.78 -19.44
N GLN A 146 21.83 11.45 -19.68
CA GLN A 146 22.97 12.43 -19.78
C GLN A 146 23.02 13.56 -18.72
N ILE A 147 22.19 13.51 -17.68
CA ILE A 147 22.00 14.51 -16.64
C ILE A 147 22.32 13.80 -15.32
N ASN A 148 23.50 14.10 -14.78
CA ASN A 148 24.02 13.41 -13.60
C ASN A 148 23.17 13.60 -12.33
N ALA A 149 22.26 14.58 -12.30
CA ALA A 149 21.47 14.96 -11.13
C ALA A 149 20.41 13.92 -10.70
N ASN A 150 19.96 13.04 -11.61
CA ASN A 150 18.86 12.11 -11.34
C ASN A 150 19.28 10.63 -11.23
N ASN A 151 20.58 10.35 -11.36
CA ASN A 151 21.14 8.99 -11.29
C ASN A 151 20.81 8.27 -9.97
N GLU A 152 20.75 9.00 -8.87
CA GLU A 152 20.40 8.47 -7.54
C GLU A 152 18.94 8.00 -7.49
N SER A 153 17.99 8.78 -8.02
CA SER A 153 16.57 8.41 -8.07
C SER A 153 16.33 7.15 -8.91
N ILE A 154 17.02 7.05 -10.06
CA ILE A 154 16.97 5.86 -10.92
C ILE A 154 17.52 4.64 -10.18
N GLU A 155 18.65 4.77 -9.50
CA GLU A 155 19.25 3.67 -8.74
C GLU A 155 18.39 3.22 -7.56
N LEU A 156 17.78 4.16 -6.84
CA LEU A 156 16.81 3.87 -5.78
C LEU A 156 15.56 3.16 -6.33
N PHE A 157 15.08 3.53 -7.52
CA PHE A 157 13.97 2.86 -8.19
C PHE A 157 14.32 1.41 -8.55
N PHE A 158 15.43 1.17 -9.26
CA PHE A 158 15.81 -0.17 -9.71
C PHE A 158 16.21 -1.10 -8.56
N SER A 159 16.87 -0.58 -7.51
CA SER A 159 17.16 -1.36 -6.30
C SER A 159 15.86 -1.76 -5.56
N THR A 160 14.89 -0.85 -5.49
CA THR A 160 13.57 -1.14 -4.92
C THR A 160 12.82 -2.17 -5.77
N LEU A 161 12.82 -2.04 -7.09
CA LEU A 161 12.22 -2.98 -8.04
C LEU A 161 12.82 -4.38 -7.89
N LYS A 162 14.15 -4.48 -7.76
CA LYS A 162 14.84 -5.75 -7.52
C LYS A 162 14.39 -6.39 -6.21
N ASN A 163 14.37 -5.64 -5.10
CA ASN A 163 13.94 -6.17 -3.81
C ASN A 163 12.47 -6.62 -3.82
N ILE A 164 11.60 -5.86 -4.48
CA ILE A 164 10.18 -6.20 -4.67
C ILE A 164 10.04 -7.48 -5.49
N SER A 165 10.75 -7.59 -6.62
CA SER A 165 10.68 -8.78 -7.48
C SER A 165 11.11 -10.05 -6.74
N GLU A 166 12.21 -9.99 -5.99
CA GLU A 166 12.72 -11.12 -5.22
C GLU A 166 11.73 -11.54 -4.12
N THR A 167 11.18 -10.57 -3.37
CA THR A 167 10.20 -10.83 -2.32
C THR A 167 8.88 -11.36 -2.89
N SER A 168 8.43 -10.83 -4.03
CA SER A 168 7.21 -11.27 -4.71
C SER A 168 7.32 -12.72 -5.18
N ILE A 169 8.47 -13.11 -5.73
CA ILE A 169 8.72 -14.49 -6.17
C ILE A 169 8.73 -15.44 -4.97
N TRP A 170 9.38 -15.06 -3.85
CA TRP A 170 9.38 -15.87 -2.63
C TRP A 170 7.98 -15.99 -2.01
N LEU A 171 7.19 -14.92 -1.99
CA LEU A 171 5.82 -14.98 -1.50
C LEU A 171 4.93 -15.83 -2.41
N LEU A 172 5.08 -15.71 -3.74
CA LEU A 172 4.37 -16.54 -4.69
C LEU A 172 4.69 -18.02 -4.50
N PHE A 173 5.97 -18.37 -4.36
CA PHE A 173 6.42 -19.72 -4.02
C PHE A 173 5.75 -20.25 -2.75
N LEU A 174 5.69 -19.42 -1.70
CA LEU A 174 5.09 -19.79 -0.42
C LEU A 174 3.58 -20.01 -0.58
N THR A 175 2.87 -19.10 -1.25
CA THR A 175 1.43 -19.21 -1.50
C THR A 175 1.11 -20.46 -2.33
N THR A 176 1.86 -20.75 -3.40
CA THR A 176 1.65 -21.98 -4.18
C THR A 176 1.93 -23.22 -3.33
N SER A 177 2.99 -23.21 -2.52
CA SER A 177 3.30 -24.34 -1.63
C SER A 177 2.16 -24.64 -0.66
N MET A 178 1.47 -23.60 -0.15
CA MET A 178 0.32 -23.77 0.75
C MET A 178 -0.90 -24.34 0.03
N TRP A 179 -1.08 -24.08 -1.26
CA TRP A 179 -2.16 -24.66 -2.05
C TRP A 179 -1.89 -26.13 -2.43
N LEU A 180 -0.62 -26.49 -2.58
CA LEU A 180 -0.19 -27.86 -2.88
C LEU A 180 -0.25 -28.79 -1.65
N LEU A 181 -0.08 -28.25 -0.45
CA LEU A 181 -0.17 -29.04 0.78
C LEU A 181 -1.64 -29.37 1.09
N PRO A 182 -1.93 -30.54 1.69
CA PRO A 182 -3.27 -30.91 2.14
C PRO A 182 -3.66 -30.16 3.43
N VAL A 183 -3.55 -28.83 3.41
CA VAL A 183 -3.96 -27.93 4.50
C VAL A 183 -5.38 -27.42 4.26
N PRO A 184 -6.09 -26.96 5.30
CA PRO A 184 -7.41 -26.34 5.14
C PRO A 184 -7.35 -25.17 4.15
N ALA A 185 -8.33 -25.07 3.24
CA ALA A 185 -8.37 -24.05 2.18
C ALA A 185 -8.27 -22.61 2.74
N THR A 186 -8.81 -22.38 3.93
CA THR A 186 -8.75 -21.09 4.64
C THR A 186 -7.31 -20.60 4.89
N VAL A 187 -6.36 -21.52 5.09
CA VAL A 187 -4.95 -21.19 5.30
C VAL A 187 -4.32 -20.75 3.97
N ALA A 188 -4.60 -21.45 2.88
CA ALA A 188 -4.09 -21.09 1.55
C ALA A 188 -4.64 -19.73 1.08
N ASP A 189 -5.94 -19.47 1.30
CA ASP A 189 -6.59 -18.20 0.96
C ASP A 189 -5.95 -17.01 1.71
N LEU A 190 -5.59 -17.21 2.98
CA LEU A 190 -4.91 -16.18 3.78
C LEU A 190 -3.55 -15.82 3.18
N PHE A 191 -2.75 -16.80 2.77
CA PHE A 191 -1.46 -16.53 2.10
C PHE A 191 -1.64 -15.85 0.74
N PHE A 192 -2.72 -16.14 0.04
CA PHE A 192 -3.05 -15.46 -1.22
C PHE A 192 -3.45 -14.00 -1.00
N ILE A 193 -4.23 -13.70 0.06
CA ILE A 193 -4.54 -12.32 0.48
C ILE A 193 -3.25 -11.57 0.83
N ILE A 194 -2.34 -12.18 1.61
CA ILE A 194 -1.04 -11.58 1.96
C ILE A 194 -0.24 -11.24 0.70
N LEU A 195 -0.15 -12.17 -0.26
CA LEU A 195 0.54 -11.94 -1.53
C LEU A 195 -0.08 -10.75 -2.29
N LYS A 196 -1.40 -10.71 -2.45
CA LYS A 196 -2.09 -9.61 -3.14
C LYS A 196 -1.85 -8.26 -2.48
N VAL A 197 -2.01 -8.18 -1.15
CA VAL A 197 -1.77 -6.94 -0.40
C VAL A 197 -0.33 -6.48 -0.55
N TYR A 198 0.64 -7.40 -0.45
CA TYR A 198 2.05 -7.07 -0.67
C TYR A 198 2.29 -6.53 -2.08
N LEU A 199 1.76 -7.19 -3.11
CA LEU A 199 1.92 -6.76 -4.51
C LEU A 199 1.29 -5.38 -4.75
N ILE A 200 0.11 -5.11 -4.21
CA ILE A 200 -0.55 -3.80 -4.31
C ILE A 200 0.34 -2.72 -3.69
N ILE A 201 0.87 -2.93 -2.49
CA ILE A 201 1.72 -1.96 -1.80
C ILE A 201 3.03 -1.76 -2.55
N ALA A 202 3.65 -2.85 -3.00
CA ALA A 202 4.91 -2.82 -3.71
C ALA A 202 4.78 -2.08 -5.05
N LEU A 203 3.73 -2.37 -5.82
CA LEU A 203 3.43 -1.71 -7.08
C LEU A 203 3.07 -0.24 -6.87
N GLY A 204 2.26 0.08 -5.85
CA GLY A 204 1.94 1.48 -5.49
C GLY A 204 3.18 2.30 -5.15
N ARG A 205 4.11 1.73 -4.37
CA ARG A 205 5.39 2.39 -4.06
C ARG A 205 6.23 2.61 -5.33
N LEU A 206 6.32 1.62 -6.22
CA LEU A 206 7.05 1.76 -7.48
C LEU A 206 6.43 2.82 -8.38
N LEU A 207 5.10 2.86 -8.50
CA LEU A 207 4.40 3.90 -9.26
C LEU A 207 4.67 5.30 -8.71
N ALA A 208 4.64 5.48 -7.38
CA ALA A 208 4.93 6.78 -6.76
C ALA A 208 6.37 7.24 -7.02
N MET A 209 7.34 6.31 -6.98
CA MET A 209 8.73 6.58 -7.34
C MET A 209 8.87 6.88 -8.83
N ALA A 210 8.20 6.13 -9.70
CA ALA A 210 8.21 6.36 -11.14
C ALA A 210 7.66 7.75 -11.49
N VAL A 211 6.52 8.14 -10.92
CA VAL A 211 5.96 9.49 -11.10
C VAL A 211 6.93 10.56 -10.62
N THR A 212 7.58 10.35 -9.48
CA THR A 212 8.60 11.27 -8.97
C THR A 212 9.70 11.48 -9.99
N VAL A 213 10.29 10.39 -10.49
CA VAL A 213 11.38 10.43 -11.47
C VAL A 213 10.91 11.10 -12.76
N ILE A 214 9.76 10.70 -13.29
CA ILE A 214 9.21 11.26 -14.55
C ILE A 214 8.97 12.76 -14.42
N VAL A 215 8.33 13.22 -13.34
CA VAL A 215 8.02 14.65 -13.15
C VAL A 215 9.30 15.47 -12.99
N THR A 216 10.33 14.96 -12.31
CA THR A 216 11.62 15.65 -12.20
C THR A 216 12.37 15.71 -13.53
N THR A 217 12.38 14.60 -14.29
CA THR A 217 12.99 14.58 -15.63
C THR A 217 12.30 15.57 -16.56
N ILE A 218 10.97 15.66 -16.51
CA ILE A 218 10.22 16.64 -17.32
C ILE A 218 10.54 18.08 -16.91
N ASP A 219 10.65 18.40 -15.61
CA ASP A 219 11.06 19.74 -15.13
C ASP A 219 12.47 20.10 -15.63
N GLU A 220 13.43 19.18 -15.51
CA GLU A 220 14.80 19.42 -15.96
C GLU A 220 14.88 19.63 -17.48
N LEU A 221 14.18 18.81 -18.27
CA LEU A 221 14.11 18.98 -19.71
C LEU A 221 13.42 20.29 -20.09
N ALA A 222 12.26 20.59 -19.48
CA ALA A 222 11.52 21.82 -19.76
C ALA A 222 12.36 23.06 -19.44
N GLN A 223 13.11 23.06 -18.35
CA GLN A 223 14.02 24.15 -18.01
C GLN A 223 15.10 24.35 -19.10
N ARG A 224 15.74 23.25 -19.56
CA ARG A 224 16.80 23.31 -20.58
C ARG A 224 16.31 23.87 -21.92
N TYR A 225 15.09 23.53 -22.34
CA TYR A 225 14.51 24.04 -23.59
C TYR A 225 13.97 25.46 -23.48
N THR A 226 13.56 25.91 -22.29
CA THR A 226 12.91 27.23 -22.11
C THR A 226 13.93 28.35 -21.88
N GLN A 227 15.06 28.08 -21.23
CA GLN A 227 16.11 29.08 -20.95
C GLN A 227 16.58 29.93 -22.16
N PRO A 228 16.72 29.39 -23.40
CA PRO A 228 17.12 30.21 -24.55
C PRO A 228 15.98 31.04 -25.18
N THR A 229 14.77 31.03 -24.63
CA THR A 229 13.58 31.64 -25.26
C THR A 229 12.90 32.67 -24.36
N ASN A 230 12.08 33.55 -24.96
CA ASN A 230 11.26 34.56 -24.25
C ASN A 230 10.13 33.95 -23.38
N LEU A 231 10.11 32.63 -23.21
CA LEU A 231 9.12 31.87 -22.42
C LEU A 231 9.58 31.57 -21.00
N ALA A 232 10.83 31.91 -20.64
CA ALA A 232 11.41 31.63 -19.32
C ALA A 232 10.57 32.21 -18.17
N GLU A 233 10.04 33.44 -18.32
CA GLU A 233 9.21 34.09 -17.30
C GLU A 233 7.89 33.35 -17.03
N PHE A 234 7.26 32.79 -18.07
CA PHE A 234 6.04 31.98 -17.91
C PHE A 234 6.35 30.65 -17.23
N TYR A 235 7.45 30.02 -17.65
CA TYR A 235 7.89 28.75 -17.07
C TYR A 235 8.22 28.88 -15.59
N ASP A 236 8.97 29.90 -15.17
CA ASP A 236 9.38 30.07 -13.77
C ASP A 236 8.17 30.20 -12.82
N ARG A 237 7.09 30.85 -13.27
CA ARG A 237 5.86 30.92 -12.49
C ARG A 237 5.10 29.60 -12.45
N LEU A 238 4.97 28.90 -13.58
CA LEU A 238 4.36 27.56 -13.66
C LEU A 238 5.16 26.51 -12.88
N ARG A 239 6.48 26.67 -12.79
CA ARG A 239 7.39 25.78 -12.06
C ARG A 239 7.03 25.66 -10.58
N SER A 240 6.49 26.73 -9.99
CA SER A 240 5.99 26.72 -8.61
C SER A 240 4.89 25.67 -8.36
N LEU A 241 4.17 25.24 -9.41
CA LEU A 241 3.13 24.21 -9.34
C LEU A 241 3.68 22.78 -9.44
N ILE A 242 4.89 22.58 -9.95
CA ILE A 242 5.47 21.24 -10.16
C ILE A 242 5.59 20.45 -8.84
N PRO A 243 6.08 21.04 -7.72
CA PRO A 243 6.13 20.33 -6.45
C PRO A 243 4.72 19.90 -5.97
N LEU A 244 3.72 20.76 -6.15
CA LEU A 244 2.34 20.45 -5.78
C LEU A 244 1.76 19.35 -6.68
N PHE A 245 2.02 19.40 -7.98
CA PHE A 245 1.62 18.37 -8.93
C PHE A 245 2.22 17.02 -8.56
N LYS A 246 3.53 16.97 -8.33
CA LYS A 246 4.23 15.77 -7.87
C LYS A 246 3.60 15.19 -6.60
N ARG A 247 3.40 16.02 -5.57
CA ARG A 247 2.79 15.58 -4.30
C ARG A 247 1.35 15.10 -4.48
N SER A 248 0.57 15.77 -5.33
CA SER A 248 -0.81 15.36 -5.61
C SER A 248 -0.87 13.98 -6.25
N LEU A 249 0.01 13.69 -7.22
CA LEU A 249 0.08 12.38 -7.85
C LEU A 249 0.57 11.30 -6.87
N GLU A 250 1.60 11.59 -6.06
CA GLU A 250 2.07 10.69 -4.99
C GLU A 250 0.91 10.33 -4.04
N TYR A 251 0.13 11.33 -3.59
CA TYR A 251 -1.01 11.08 -2.71
C TYR A 251 -2.13 10.30 -3.38
N ILE A 252 -2.46 10.59 -4.64
CA ILE A 252 -3.45 9.80 -5.40
C ILE A 252 -3.02 8.33 -5.47
N ILE A 253 -1.75 8.08 -5.77
CA ILE A 253 -1.20 6.72 -5.83
C ILE A 253 -1.27 6.05 -4.46
N TYR A 254 -0.85 6.74 -3.38
CA TYR A 254 -0.87 6.17 -2.04
C TYR A 254 -2.30 5.89 -1.53
N VAL A 255 -3.25 6.78 -1.80
CA VAL A 255 -4.66 6.56 -1.46
C VAL A 255 -5.22 5.38 -2.25
N THR A 256 -4.98 5.32 -3.57
CA THR A 256 -5.43 4.20 -4.41
C THR A 256 -4.84 2.88 -3.92
N MET A 257 -3.53 2.85 -3.65
CA MET A 257 -2.82 1.70 -3.08
C MET A 257 -3.44 1.26 -1.75
N ALA A 258 -3.71 2.19 -0.83
CA ALA A 258 -4.32 1.88 0.45
C ALA A 258 -5.75 1.32 0.28
N SER A 259 -6.57 1.95 -0.55
CA SER A 259 -7.95 1.50 -0.82
C SER A 259 -7.99 0.12 -1.47
N LEU A 260 -7.10 -0.15 -2.43
CA LEU A 260 -6.97 -1.46 -3.05
C LEU A 260 -6.51 -2.52 -2.03
N ALA A 261 -5.53 -2.20 -1.17
CA ALA A 261 -5.07 -3.12 -0.14
C ALA A 261 -6.16 -3.44 0.89
N ILE A 262 -6.89 -2.42 1.35
CA ILE A 262 -8.02 -2.56 2.27
C ILE A 262 -9.12 -3.44 1.66
N SER A 263 -9.40 -3.29 0.36
CA SER A 263 -10.43 -4.10 -0.33
C SER A 263 -10.13 -5.60 -0.35
N GLN A 264 -8.87 -6.02 -0.15
CA GLN A 264 -8.50 -7.44 -0.13
C GLN A 264 -8.86 -8.14 1.18
N VAL A 265 -9.12 -7.39 2.26
CA VAL A 265 -9.38 -7.95 3.58
C VAL A 265 -10.84 -7.72 3.93
N SER A 266 -11.64 -8.79 3.91
CA SER A 266 -13.10 -8.74 4.08
C SER A 266 -13.57 -7.93 5.30
N PHE A 267 -12.84 -8.02 6.43
CA PHE A 267 -13.15 -7.30 7.66
C PHE A 267 -13.09 -5.76 7.53
N ILE A 268 -12.17 -5.23 6.71
CA ILE A 268 -11.98 -3.78 6.53
C ILE A 268 -12.41 -3.27 5.15
N ALA A 269 -12.85 -4.17 4.26
CA ALA A 269 -13.16 -3.84 2.87
C ALA A 269 -14.19 -2.70 2.73
N SER A 270 -15.13 -2.56 3.68
CA SER A 270 -16.11 -1.47 3.71
C SER A 270 -15.48 -0.07 3.71
N PHE A 271 -14.28 0.10 4.28
CA PHE A 271 -13.59 1.38 4.30
C PHE A 271 -12.95 1.75 2.96
N ALA A 272 -12.83 0.82 2.01
CA ALA A 272 -12.23 1.09 0.70
C ALA A 272 -13.05 2.12 -0.11
N HIS A 273 -14.35 2.26 0.16
CA HIS A 273 -15.22 3.24 -0.51
C HIS A 273 -14.81 4.70 -0.25
N TYR A 274 -14.12 4.99 0.86
CA TYR A 274 -13.61 6.35 1.14
C TYR A 274 -12.40 6.73 0.26
N GLY A 275 -11.79 5.78 -0.44
CA GLY A 275 -10.66 6.01 -1.34
C GLY A 275 -10.95 7.00 -2.46
N PRO A 276 -11.94 6.70 -3.33
CA PRO A 276 -12.37 7.62 -4.39
C PRO A 276 -12.72 9.03 -3.90
N ILE A 277 -13.38 9.14 -2.73
CA ILE A 277 -13.71 10.42 -2.10
C ILE A 277 -12.44 11.23 -1.80
N ALA A 278 -11.44 10.60 -1.17
CA ALA A 278 -10.16 11.24 -0.87
C ALA A 278 -9.39 11.66 -2.14
N ILE A 279 -9.41 10.85 -3.21
CA ILE A 279 -8.80 11.18 -4.50
C ILE A 279 -9.45 12.43 -5.12
N GLN A 280 -10.79 12.52 -5.09
CA GLN A 280 -11.52 13.69 -5.58
C GLN A 280 -11.15 14.95 -4.80
N ILE A 281 -11.05 14.87 -3.46
CA ILE A 281 -10.63 15.99 -2.62
C ILE A 281 -9.21 16.46 -2.97
N ILE A 282 -8.26 15.54 -3.15
CA ILE A 282 -6.90 15.88 -3.60
C ILE A 282 -6.94 16.61 -4.95
N GLY A 283 -7.75 16.11 -5.89
CA GLY A 283 -7.95 16.73 -7.20
C GLY A 283 -8.52 18.15 -7.11
N ILE A 284 -9.54 18.38 -6.28
CA ILE A 284 -10.14 19.70 -6.05
C ILE A 284 -9.10 20.68 -5.47
N ILE A 285 -8.33 20.26 -4.47
CA ILE A 285 -7.30 21.10 -3.85
C ILE A 285 -6.23 21.46 -4.89
N PHE A 286 -5.73 20.48 -5.65
CA PHE A 286 -4.76 20.72 -6.72
C PHE A 286 -5.30 21.70 -7.76
N LEU A 287 -6.49 21.47 -8.28
CA LEU A 287 -7.09 22.32 -9.32
C LEU A 287 -7.35 23.74 -8.81
N SER A 288 -7.78 23.89 -7.55
CA SER A 288 -7.97 25.21 -6.93
C SER A 288 -6.66 26.03 -6.89
N ARG A 289 -5.52 25.38 -6.59
CA ARG A 289 -4.20 26.02 -6.57
C ARG A 289 -3.77 26.44 -7.98
N VAL A 290 -3.98 25.57 -8.97
CA VAL A 290 -3.70 25.89 -10.38
C VAL A 290 -4.53 27.09 -10.84
N LEU A 291 -5.83 27.12 -10.54
CA LEU A 291 -6.71 28.23 -10.91
C LEU A 291 -6.28 29.55 -10.26
N ILE A 292 -5.86 29.54 -8.99
CA ILE A 292 -5.37 30.75 -8.31
C ILE A 292 -4.13 31.30 -9.00
N GLU A 293 -3.18 30.43 -9.37
CA GLU A 293 -1.96 30.86 -10.06
C GLU A 293 -2.27 31.44 -11.45
N VAL A 294 -3.20 30.81 -12.19
CA VAL A 294 -3.67 31.32 -13.48
C VAL A 294 -4.35 32.68 -13.33
N ILE A 295 -5.22 32.89 -12.34
CA ILE A 295 -5.84 34.20 -12.07
C ILE A 295 -4.77 35.24 -11.72
N ASN A 296 -3.79 34.90 -10.89
CA ASN A 296 -2.71 35.81 -10.51
C ASN A 296 -1.89 36.25 -11.74
N LEU A 297 -1.58 35.29 -12.64
CA LEU A 297 -0.90 35.53 -13.90
C LEU A 297 -1.71 36.45 -14.84
N LEU A 298 -3.01 36.17 -14.99
CA LEU A 298 -3.89 36.99 -15.82
C LEU A 298 -4.05 38.39 -15.26
N ALA A 299 -4.21 38.52 -13.93
CA ALA A 299 -4.28 39.81 -13.26
C ALA A 299 -3.00 40.63 -13.49
N ASP A 300 -1.82 40.03 -13.35
CA ASP A 300 -0.55 40.71 -13.65
C ASP A 300 -0.47 41.11 -15.12
N LYS A 301 -0.84 40.21 -16.04
CA LYS A 301 -0.72 40.46 -17.48
C LYS A 301 -1.72 41.50 -18.01
N ILE A 302 -2.89 41.62 -17.40
CA ILE A 302 -3.94 42.56 -17.83
C ILE A 302 -3.76 43.91 -17.12
N LEU A 303 -3.54 43.90 -15.80
CA LEU A 303 -3.53 45.11 -14.99
C LEU A 303 -2.14 45.75 -14.90
N LEU A 304 -1.05 44.97 -14.95
CA LEU A 304 0.32 45.47 -14.81
C LEU A 304 1.10 45.50 -16.13
N LYS A 305 0.43 45.32 -17.29
CA LYS A 305 1.08 45.57 -18.57
C LYS A 305 1.31 47.07 -18.71
N ARG A 306 2.58 47.48 -18.64
CA ARG A 306 2.99 48.88 -18.82
C ARG A 306 2.82 49.24 -20.30
N ASP A 307 1.67 49.81 -20.63
CA ASP A 307 1.44 50.44 -21.92
C ASP A 307 2.11 51.80 -21.95
N LYS A 308 2.79 52.15 -23.05
CA LYS A 308 3.52 53.43 -23.16
C LYS A 308 2.60 54.66 -23.13
N ASN A 309 1.29 54.44 -23.30
CA ASN A 309 0.25 55.47 -23.31
C ASN A 309 -0.46 55.66 -21.95
N LEU A 310 -0.05 54.98 -20.88
CA LEU A 310 -0.68 55.13 -19.55
C LEU A 310 -0.09 56.32 -18.78
N SER A 311 -0.97 57.16 -18.24
CA SER A 311 -0.60 58.20 -17.28
C SER A 311 -0.08 57.58 -15.97
N ASP A 312 0.87 58.25 -15.30
CA ASP A 312 1.42 57.81 -14.00
C ASP A 312 0.31 57.61 -12.94
N ILE A 313 -0.77 58.39 -13.02
CA ILE A 313 -1.95 58.28 -12.14
C ILE A 313 -2.70 56.97 -12.41
N GLN A 314 -2.93 56.63 -13.70
CA GLN A 314 -3.61 55.38 -14.09
C GLN A 314 -2.77 54.15 -13.72
N TRP A 315 -1.45 54.28 -13.76
CA TRP A 315 -0.53 53.23 -13.32
C TRP A 315 -0.59 53.00 -11.81
N GLN A 316 -0.59 54.06 -11.00
CA GLN A 316 -0.73 53.96 -9.55
C GLN A 316 -2.09 53.35 -9.14
N GLN A 317 -3.18 53.71 -9.83
CA GLN A 317 -4.50 53.11 -9.61
C GLN A 317 -4.51 51.60 -9.92
N ARG A 318 -3.87 51.18 -11.02
CA ARG A 318 -3.77 49.74 -11.37
C ARG A 318 -2.97 48.96 -10.32
N LEU A 319 -1.92 49.55 -9.75
CA LEU A 319 -1.12 48.94 -8.70
C LEU A 319 -1.92 48.69 -7.41
N THR A 320 -2.88 49.54 -7.07
CA THR A 320 -3.72 49.36 -5.88
C THR A 320 -4.89 48.40 -6.12
N LEU A 321 -5.44 48.36 -7.34
CA LEU A 321 -6.55 47.47 -7.70
C LEU A 321 -6.12 46.02 -7.94
N THR A 322 -4.90 45.81 -8.44
CA THR A 322 -4.37 44.46 -8.74
C THR A 322 -4.41 43.51 -7.53
N PRO A 323 -3.86 43.86 -6.35
CA PRO A 323 -3.89 42.95 -5.19
C PRO A 323 -5.33 42.70 -4.70
N LEU A 324 -6.24 43.66 -4.84
CA LEU A 324 -7.65 43.49 -4.49
C LEU A 324 -8.37 42.51 -5.43
N ALA A 325 -8.15 42.63 -6.75
CA ALA A 325 -8.71 41.70 -7.73
C ALA A 325 -8.19 40.26 -7.51
N LYS A 326 -6.89 40.11 -7.23
CA LYS A 326 -6.29 38.81 -6.92
C LYS A 326 -6.87 38.19 -5.65
N SER A 327 -7.06 38.97 -4.59
CA SER A 327 -7.62 38.46 -3.34
C SER A 327 -9.07 38.03 -3.53
N LEU A 328 -9.91 38.83 -4.20
CA LEU A 328 -11.29 38.47 -4.54
C LEU A 328 -11.37 37.16 -5.34
N GLY A 329 -10.57 37.03 -6.41
CA GLY A 329 -10.52 35.81 -7.22
C GLY A 329 -10.07 34.59 -6.41
N LYS A 330 -9.07 34.75 -5.54
CA LYS A 330 -8.59 33.70 -4.63
C LYS A 330 -9.69 33.22 -3.67
N TYR A 331 -10.41 34.14 -3.03
CA TYR A 331 -11.50 33.77 -2.10
C TYR A 331 -12.67 33.11 -2.84
N ALA A 332 -13.02 33.57 -4.05
CA ALA A 332 -14.04 32.93 -4.87
C ALA A 332 -13.67 31.48 -5.24
N ILE A 333 -12.41 31.23 -5.63
CA ILE A 333 -11.92 29.88 -5.93
C ILE A 333 -11.96 29.00 -4.69
N TYR A 334 -11.45 29.48 -3.55
CA TYR A 334 -11.49 28.68 -2.32
C TYR A 334 -12.90 28.37 -1.85
N PHE A 335 -13.83 29.31 -2.00
CA PHE A 335 -15.24 29.08 -1.70
C PHE A 335 -15.83 28.00 -2.63
N GLY A 336 -15.57 28.07 -3.94
CA GLY A 336 -16.00 27.03 -4.88
C GLY A 336 -15.40 25.66 -4.56
N ALA A 337 -14.10 25.60 -4.26
CA ALA A 337 -13.42 24.37 -3.85
C ALA A 337 -14.02 23.78 -2.56
N PHE A 338 -14.35 24.62 -1.58
CA PHE A 338 -15.02 24.20 -0.35
C PHE A 338 -16.39 23.57 -0.62
N LEU A 339 -17.21 24.17 -1.49
CA LEU A 339 -18.49 23.57 -1.89
C LEU A 339 -18.30 22.23 -2.61
N LEU A 340 -17.32 22.12 -3.50
CA LEU A 340 -17.04 20.86 -4.19
C LEU A 340 -16.62 19.76 -3.22
N ILE A 341 -15.81 20.08 -2.21
CA ILE A 341 -15.40 19.14 -1.16
C ILE A 341 -16.62 18.67 -0.35
N LEU A 342 -17.50 19.59 0.08
CA LEU A 342 -18.73 19.21 0.78
C LEU A 342 -19.62 18.29 -0.06
N ARG A 343 -19.79 18.61 -1.35
CA ARG A 343 -20.57 17.78 -2.27
C ARG A 343 -19.96 16.39 -2.45
N THR A 344 -18.64 16.28 -2.44
CA THR A 344 -17.90 15.01 -2.53
C THR A 344 -18.11 14.14 -1.29
N LEU A 345 -18.43 14.75 -0.15
CA LEU A 345 -18.80 14.07 1.10
C LEU A 345 -20.31 13.80 1.21
N ASP A 346 -21.04 13.87 0.10
CA ASP A 346 -22.50 13.75 0.01
C ASP A 346 -23.28 14.77 0.86
N ILE A 347 -22.67 15.92 1.16
CA ILE A 347 -23.34 17.03 1.85
C ILE A 347 -24.02 17.94 0.81
N ASN A 348 -25.32 18.18 0.98
CA ASN A 348 -26.09 19.06 0.10
C ASN A 348 -25.63 20.53 0.22
N THR A 349 -25.03 21.06 -0.83
CA THR A 349 -24.52 22.44 -0.89
C THR A 349 -25.54 23.47 -1.37
N THR A 350 -26.71 23.04 -1.83
CA THR A 350 -27.77 23.93 -2.34
C THR A 350 -28.18 25.01 -1.33
N PRO A 351 -28.38 24.71 -0.04
CA PRO A 351 -28.73 25.75 0.94
C PRO A 351 -27.61 26.79 1.13
N ILE A 352 -26.35 26.36 1.13
CA ILE A 352 -25.19 27.24 1.27
C ILE A 352 -25.08 28.16 0.05
N LEU A 353 -25.24 27.59 -1.14
CA LEU A 353 -25.21 28.34 -2.40
C LEU A 353 -26.38 29.35 -2.49
N ALA A 354 -27.58 28.95 -2.07
CA ALA A 354 -28.75 29.83 -2.04
C ALA A 354 -28.57 31.00 -1.05
N ALA A 355 -28.06 30.73 0.15
CA ALA A 355 -27.78 31.76 1.16
C ALA A 355 -26.76 32.78 0.63
N ILE A 356 -25.66 32.31 0.03
CA ILE A 356 -24.62 33.19 -0.52
C ILE A 356 -25.10 33.91 -1.76
N GLY A 357 -25.93 33.28 -2.60
CA GLY A 357 -26.62 33.96 -3.70
C GLY A 357 -27.49 35.12 -3.21
N GLY A 358 -28.24 34.92 -2.12
CA GLY A 358 -29.03 35.96 -1.48
C GLY A 358 -28.17 37.11 -0.92
N ILE A 359 -27.10 36.79 -0.19
CA ILE A 359 -26.13 37.79 0.31
C ILE A 359 -25.51 38.56 -0.85
N GLY A 360 -25.10 37.86 -1.92
CA GLY A 360 -24.52 38.46 -3.12
C GLY A 360 -25.47 39.43 -3.81
N LEU A 361 -26.76 39.11 -3.86
CA LEU A 361 -27.79 40.00 -4.42
C LEU A 361 -27.94 41.28 -3.57
N ILE A 362 -27.98 41.15 -2.24
CA ILE A 362 -28.04 42.31 -1.33
C ILE A 362 -26.82 43.22 -1.52
N VAL A 363 -25.61 42.63 -1.54
CA VAL A 363 -24.36 43.38 -1.75
C VAL A 363 -24.33 44.02 -3.14
N GLY A 364 -24.78 43.32 -4.17
CA GLY A 364 -24.86 43.84 -5.54
C GLY A 364 -25.80 45.03 -5.67
N LEU A 365 -26.98 44.97 -5.04
CA LEU A 365 -27.91 46.10 -4.97
C LEU A 365 -27.32 47.28 -4.20
N GLY A 366 -26.61 47.03 -3.09
CA GLY A 366 -25.92 48.08 -2.33
C GLY A 366 -24.77 48.75 -3.10
N ALA A 367 -24.13 48.03 -4.02
CA ALA A 367 -23.06 48.54 -4.88
C ALA A 367 -23.58 49.18 -6.18
N GLN A 368 -24.89 49.19 -6.43
CA GLN A 368 -25.48 49.71 -7.67
C GLN A 368 -25.04 51.14 -8.04
N PRO A 369 -24.94 52.11 -7.09
CA PRO A 369 -24.48 53.46 -7.44
C PRO A 369 -23.06 53.47 -8.02
N VAL A 370 -22.14 52.69 -7.45
CA VAL A 370 -20.74 52.58 -7.92
C VAL A 370 -20.67 52.01 -9.33
N ILE A 371 -21.53 51.04 -9.65
CA ILE A 371 -21.60 50.44 -10.99
C ILE A 371 -22.16 51.45 -12.00
N SER A 372 -23.19 52.21 -11.63
CA SER A 372 -23.79 53.25 -12.47
C SER A 372 -22.77 54.33 -12.82
N ASP A 373 -21.98 54.77 -11.84
CA ASP A 373 -20.95 55.78 -12.03
C ASP A 373 -19.81 55.28 -12.94
N LEU A 374 -19.42 54.00 -12.83
CA LEU A 374 -18.39 53.38 -13.68
C LEU A 374 -18.81 53.26 -15.15
N VAL A 375 -20.10 53.01 -15.43
CA VAL A 375 -20.61 52.85 -16.80
C VAL A 375 -20.90 54.19 -17.46
N SER A 376 -21.27 55.20 -16.67
CA SER A 376 -21.63 56.54 -17.17
C SER A 376 -20.41 57.44 -17.42
N GLY A 377 -19.30 57.19 -16.71
CA GLY A 377 -18.00 57.81 -16.95
C GLY A 377 -17.17 57.03 -17.96
#